data_AF-A0A3C1WLH5-F1
#
_entry.id   AF-A0A3C1WLH5-F1
#
_cell.length_a   1.000
_cell.length_b   1.000
_cell.length_c   1.000
_cell.angle_alpha   90.00
_cell.angle_beta   90.00
_cell.angle_gamma   90.00
#
_symmetry.space_group_name_H-M   'P 1'
#
loop_
_entity.id
_entity.type
_entity.pdbx_description
1 polymer ?
#
loop_
_entity_poly.entity_id
_entity_poly.type
_entity_poly.pdbx_seq_one_letter_code
_entity_poly.pdbx_strand_id
1 'polypeptide(L)'
;MKKCFYIYFLFGCVIFFLAESCQPKGCTGKNALNFNSIARKKDGSCIYCDSIAKISGVDSIDLIDDNSASTHFNQVVARFYFTQTTKKFNDRGCGSDSCLIFYRIKNLTVNNIDLYNFIQGSGNIFFSFSKFTSIPNGSTTSDFEVPNNQISNPCGDFSSVFFRISNNSPIVYH
;
A
#
# COMPACT_ATOMS: atom_id res chain seq x y z
N MET A 1 9.28 -37.34 -63.54
CA MET A 1 9.34 -35.94 -63.05
C MET A 1 8.59 -35.70 -61.73
N LYS A 2 7.47 -36.39 -61.42
CA LYS A 2 6.70 -36.19 -60.16
C LYS A 2 7.41 -36.66 -58.87
N LYS A 3 8.32 -37.65 -58.93
CA LYS A 3 9.06 -38.19 -57.76
C LYS A 3 10.16 -37.26 -57.22
N CYS A 4 10.88 -36.52 -58.07
CA CYS A 4 11.82 -35.49 -57.61
C CYS A 4 11.10 -34.33 -56.93
N PHE A 5 9.96 -33.89 -57.46
CA PHE A 5 9.17 -32.81 -56.85
C PHE A 5 8.67 -33.18 -55.44
N TYR A 6 8.27 -34.44 -55.24
CA TYR A 6 7.87 -34.96 -53.94
C TYR A 6 9.04 -35.07 -52.94
N ILE A 7 10.26 -35.37 -53.41
CA ILE A 7 11.48 -35.39 -52.59
C ILE A 7 11.90 -33.98 -52.16
N TYR A 8 11.89 -32.99 -53.06
CA TYR A 8 12.15 -31.59 -52.68
C TYR A 8 11.07 -31.04 -51.74
N PHE A 9 9.81 -31.46 -51.91
CA PHE A 9 8.71 -31.12 -51.02
C PHE A 9 8.86 -31.79 -49.64
N LEU A 10 9.29 -33.05 -49.57
CA LEU A 10 9.60 -33.78 -48.33
C LEU A 10 10.82 -33.19 -47.61
N PHE A 11 11.90 -32.87 -48.32
CA PHE A 11 13.10 -32.25 -47.76
C PHE A 11 12.81 -30.83 -47.27
N GLY A 12 12.02 -30.07 -48.03
CA GLY A 12 11.50 -28.76 -47.62
C GLY A 12 10.61 -28.84 -46.39
N CYS A 13 9.69 -29.83 -46.33
CA CYS A 13 8.88 -30.10 -45.15
C CYS A 13 9.73 -30.46 -43.93
N VAL A 14 10.70 -31.36 -44.06
CA VAL A 14 11.58 -31.77 -42.94
C VAL A 14 12.40 -30.59 -42.42
N ILE A 15 12.93 -29.75 -43.30
CA ILE A 15 13.64 -28.52 -42.89
C ILE A 15 12.69 -27.52 -42.21
N PHE A 16 11.46 -27.37 -42.70
CA PHE A 16 10.43 -26.53 -42.05
C PHE A 16 10.03 -27.05 -40.67
N PHE A 17 9.81 -28.36 -40.52
CA PHE A 17 9.47 -29.00 -39.25
C PHE A 17 10.62 -28.96 -38.23
N LEU A 18 11.87 -29.08 -38.68
CA LEU A 18 13.06 -28.94 -37.81
C LEU A 18 13.24 -27.50 -37.31
N ALA A 19 12.98 -26.50 -38.15
CA ALA A 19 13.09 -25.08 -37.79
C ALA A 19 12.09 -24.64 -36.70
N GLU A 20 10.90 -25.27 -36.62
CA GLU A 20 9.92 -24.98 -35.56
C GLU A 20 10.28 -25.63 -34.22
N SER A 21 11.05 -26.72 -34.23
CA SER A 21 11.44 -27.45 -33.01
C SER A 21 12.53 -26.74 -32.21
N CYS A 22 13.40 -25.96 -32.87
CA CYS A 22 14.53 -25.25 -32.28
C CYS A 22 14.25 -23.75 -32.13
N GLN A 23 13.05 -23.39 -31.68
CA GLN A 23 12.77 -22.00 -31.31
C GLN A 23 13.22 -21.73 -29.87
N PRO A 24 13.99 -20.66 -29.62
CA PRO A 24 14.38 -20.27 -28.26
C PRO A 24 13.12 -20.08 -27.40
N LYS A 25 13.10 -20.78 -26.27
CA LYS A 25 12.04 -20.71 -25.27
C LYS A 25 12.40 -19.69 -24.20
N GLY A 26 11.40 -18.99 -23.68
CA GLY A 26 11.58 -17.98 -22.64
C GLY A 26 10.32 -17.16 -22.45
N CYS A 27 10.37 -16.19 -21.56
CA CYS A 27 9.27 -15.27 -21.40
C CYS A 27 9.15 -14.31 -22.61
N THR A 28 8.03 -14.39 -23.34
CA THR A 28 7.77 -13.50 -24.49
C THR A 28 6.94 -12.27 -24.13
N GLY A 29 6.50 -12.14 -22.87
CA GLY A 29 5.72 -10.99 -22.40
C GLY A 29 6.60 -9.77 -22.14
N LYS A 30 6.43 -8.69 -22.92
CA LYS A 30 7.23 -7.46 -22.79
C LYS A 30 7.15 -6.76 -21.43
N ASN A 31 6.06 -6.98 -20.69
CA ASN A 31 5.84 -6.39 -19.36
C ASN A 31 6.34 -7.30 -18.22
N ALA A 32 6.95 -8.45 -18.52
CA ALA A 32 7.53 -9.31 -17.52
C ALA A 32 8.94 -8.85 -17.15
N LEU A 33 9.30 -9.02 -15.88
CA LEU A 33 10.62 -8.68 -15.34
C LEU A 33 11.75 -9.46 -16.05
N ASN A 34 11.48 -10.71 -16.42
CA ASN A 34 12.42 -11.60 -17.10
C ASN A 34 12.11 -11.75 -18.61
N PHE A 35 11.60 -10.70 -19.25
CA PHE A 35 11.36 -10.69 -20.69
C PHE A 35 12.62 -11.09 -21.47
N ASN A 36 12.47 -12.05 -22.37
CA ASN A 36 13.52 -12.52 -23.24
C ASN A 36 13.22 -12.13 -24.70
N SER A 37 13.96 -11.15 -25.22
CA SER A 37 13.77 -10.62 -26.58
C SER A 37 14.09 -11.61 -27.69
N ILE A 38 14.91 -12.63 -27.42
CA ILE A 38 15.21 -13.69 -28.40
C ILE A 38 14.20 -14.83 -28.34
N ALA A 39 13.39 -14.96 -27.28
CA ALA A 39 12.41 -16.03 -27.15
C ALA A 39 11.28 -15.92 -28.17
N ARG A 40 11.00 -17.01 -28.88
CA ARG A 40 9.90 -17.11 -29.85
C ARG A 40 8.75 -18.01 -29.35
N LYS A 41 9.00 -18.84 -28.34
CA LYS A 41 7.99 -19.69 -27.68
C LYS A 41 7.94 -19.42 -26.17
N LYS A 42 6.73 -19.31 -25.63
CA LYS A 42 6.49 -19.21 -24.18
C LYS A 42 6.90 -20.52 -23.50
N ASP A 43 7.62 -20.40 -22.40
CA ASP A 43 8.01 -21.50 -21.50
C ASP A 43 7.22 -21.50 -20.19
N GLY A 44 6.41 -20.46 -19.93
CA GLY A 44 5.67 -20.30 -18.68
C GLY A 44 6.48 -19.68 -17.55
N SER A 45 7.71 -19.22 -17.79
CA SER A 45 8.59 -18.65 -16.75
C SER A 45 8.36 -17.16 -16.47
N CYS A 46 7.43 -16.50 -17.17
CA CYS A 46 7.22 -15.05 -17.05
C CYS A 46 6.91 -14.61 -15.61
N ILE A 47 7.70 -13.67 -15.11
CA ILE A 47 7.49 -13.00 -13.83
C ILE A 47 6.83 -11.66 -14.11
N TYR A 48 5.55 -11.55 -13.77
CA TYR A 48 4.83 -10.28 -13.82
C TYR A 48 4.75 -9.69 -12.43
N CYS A 49 5.07 -8.40 -12.31
CA CYS A 49 5.08 -7.74 -11.03
C CYS A 49 3.67 -7.54 -10.49
N ASP A 50 3.47 -8.02 -9.27
CA ASP A 50 2.25 -7.83 -8.50
C ASP A 50 2.62 -7.52 -7.05
N SER A 51 1.72 -6.84 -6.34
CA SER A 51 1.90 -6.53 -4.93
C SER A 51 0.61 -6.71 -4.17
N ILE A 52 0.70 -7.36 -3.02
CA ILE A 52 -0.42 -7.54 -2.10
C ILE A 52 -0.28 -6.52 -0.98
N ALA A 53 -1.29 -5.67 -0.82
CA ALA A 53 -1.46 -4.84 0.36
C ALA A 53 -2.38 -5.55 1.34
N LYS A 54 -1.92 -5.75 2.58
CA LYS A 54 -2.66 -6.42 3.64
C LYS A 54 -2.61 -5.60 4.93
N ILE A 55 -3.78 -5.40 5.52
CA ILE A 55 -3.90 -4.82 6.87
C ILE A 55 -3.24 -5.79 7.87
N SER A 56 -2.24 -5.28 8.59
CA SER A 56 -1.49 -6.02 9.62
C SER A 56 -1.82 -5.56 11.03
N GLY A 57 -2.43 -4.38 11.20
CA GLY A 57 -2.85 -3.87 12.49
C GLY A 57 -3.86 -2.75 12.38
N VAL A 58 -4.74 -2.63 13.36
CA VAL A 58 -5.73 -1.55 13.49
C VAL A 58 -5.85 -1.17 14.96
N ASP A 59 -6.07 0.12 15.22
CA ASP A 59 -6.36 0.61 16.56
C ASP A 59 -7.16 1.92 16.47
N SER A 60 -7.74 2.36 17.60
CA SER A 60 -8.43 3.63 17.68
C SER A 60 -8.29 4.28 19.05
N ILE A 61 -8.23 5.60 19.08
CA ILE A 61 -8.18 6.40 20.30
C ILE A 61 -9.16 7.57 20.20
N ASP A 62 -9.79 7.88 21.33
CA ASP A 62 -10.71 9.00 21.47
C ASP A 62 -9.96 10.26 21.89
N LEU A 63 -10.29 11.37 21.24
CA LEU A 63 -9.88 12.71 21.63
C LEU A 63 -10.95 13.28 22.55
N ILE A 64 -10.57 13.52 23.80
CA ILE A 64 -11.39 14.20 24.79
C ILE A 64 -11.03 15.69 24.77
N ASP A 65 -12.02 16.57 24.74
CA ASP A 65 -11.81 18.00 24.93
C ASP A 65 -11.68 18.30 26.43
N ASP A 66 -10.46 18.57 26.89
CA ASP A 66 -10.14 18.86 28.29
C ASP A 66 -10.11 20.37 28.61
N ASN A 67 -10.50 21.22 27.66
CA ASN A 67 -10.58 22.66 27.88
C ASN A 67 -11.82 23.00 28.72
N SER A 68 -11.61 23.45 29.96
CA SER A 68 -12.68 23.81 30.90
C SER A 68 -13.57 24.97 30.44
N ALA A 69 -13.12 25.77 29.47
CA ALA A 69 -13.91 26.83 28.86
C ALA A 69 -14.77 26.35 27.67
N SER A 70 -14.59 25.10 27.22
CA SER A 70 -15.33 24.53 26.10
C SER A 70 -16.73 24.08 26.51
N THR A 71 -17.70 24.23 25.59
CA THR A 71 -19.03 23.62 25.73
C THR A 71 -18.99 22.09 25.65
N HIS A 72 -17.87 21.53 25.19
CA HIS A 72 -17.60 20.11 25.09
C HIS A 72 -16.61 19.60 26.15
N PHE A 73 -16.41 20.35 27.25
CA PHE A 73 -15.49 19.96 28.32
C PHE A 73 -15.75 18.52 28.82
N ASN A 74 -14.68 17.74 28.88
CA ASN A 74 -14.63 16.34 29.27
C ASN A 74 -15.53 15.42 28.43
N GLN A 75 -15.78 15.78 27.16
CA GLN A 75 -16.51 14.95 26.20
C GLN A 75 -15.56 14.42 25.13
N VAL A 76 -15.90 13.25 24.57
CA VAL A 76 -15.24 12.73 23.36
C VAL A 76 -15.75 13.49 22.15
N VAL A 77 -14.85 14.17 21.45
CA VAL A 77 -15.20 15.08 20.33
C VAL A 77 -14.72 14.57 18.98
N ALA A 78 -13.69 13.72 18.98
CA ALA A 78 -13.24 13.03 17.78
C ALA A 78 -12.69 11.65 18.09
N ARG A 79 -12.72 10.74 17.11
CA ARG A 79 -12.07 9.42 17.18
C ARG A 79 -11.06 9.28 16.07
N PHE A 80 -9.84 8.91 16.43
CA PHE A 80 -8.78 8.61 15.49
C PHE A 80 -8.75 7.10 15.29
N TYR A 81 -8.71 6.68 14.02
CA TYR A 81 -8.50 5.30 13.63
C TYR A 81 -7.13 5.22 12.98
N PHE A 82 -6.32 4.26 13.39
CA PHE A 82 -5.04 3.96 12.79
C PHE A 82 -5.08 2.58 12.13
N THR A 83 -4.36 2.43 11.03
CA THR A 83 -4.26 1.19 10.27
C THR A 83 -2.85 1.02 9.75
N GLN A 84 -2.22 -0.11 10.07
CA GLN A 84 -0.97 -0.53 9.46
C GLN A 84 -1.26 -1.47 8.30
N THR A 85 -0.66 -1.17 7.15
CA THR A 85 -0.75 -1.96 5.93
C THR A 85 0.64 -2.41 5.52
N THR A 86 0.82 -3.72 5.38
CA THR A 86 2.00 -4.33 4.76
C THR A 86 1.79 -4.42 3.25
N LYS A 87 2.79 -4.03 2.47
CA LYS A 87 2.83 -4.20 1.02
C LYS A 87 3.96 -5.17 0.70
N LYS A 88 3.62 -6.30 0.10
CA LYS A 88 4.59 -7.32 -0.31
C LYS A 88 4.54 -7.56 -1.80
N PHE A 89 5.71 -7.63 -2.42
CA PHE A 89 5.84 -7.97 -3.84
C PHE A 89 5.98 -9.48 -4.02
N ASN A 90 5.45 -10.00 -5.15
CA ASN A 90 5.57 -11.41 -5.49
C ASN A 90 7.00 -11.82 -5.94
N ASP A 91 7.82 -10.85 -6.36
CA ASP A 91 9.22 -11.04 -6.73
C ASP A 91 10.07 -9.84 -6.25
N ARG A 92 11.33 -10.10 -5.84
CA ARG A 92 12.24 -9.07 -5.30
C ARG A 92 12.68 -8.04 -6.35
N GLY A 93 12.61 -8.36 -7.64
CA GLY A 93 12.90 -7.41 -8.70
C GLY A 93 11.75 -6.46 -9.02
N CYS A 94 10.57 -6.66 -8.45
CA CYS A 94 9.40 -5.81 -8.67
C CYS A 94 9.34 -4.58 -7.77
N GLY A 95 10.03 -4.64 -6.63
CA GLY A 95 10.07 -3.56 -5.66
C GLY A 95 10.52 -4.08 -4.30
N SER A 96 10.56 -3.16 -3.34
CA SER A 96 10.85 -3.47 -1.95
C SER A 96 9.56 -3.56 -1.15
N ASP A 97 9.44 -4.60 -0.34
CA ASP A 97 8.37 -4.70 0.65
C ASP A 97 8.38 -3.47 1.56
N SER A 98 7.20 -2.99 1.93
CA SER A 98 7.05 -1.84 2.82
C SER A 98 5.89 -2.00 3.80
N CYS A 99 5.93 -1.26 4.89
CA CYS A 99 4.79 -1.10 5.78
C CYS A 99 4.45 0.38 5.85
N LEU A 100 3.17 0.69 5.78
CA LEU A 100 2.65 2.05 5.82
C LEU A 100 1.64 2.13 6.95
N ILE A 101 1.60 3.27 7.62
CA ILE A 101 0.61 3.54 8.66
C ILE A 101 -0.26 4.66 8.16
N PHE A 102 -1.56 4.40 8.15
CA PHE A 102 -2.59 5.37 7.83
C PHE A 102 -3.37 5.73 9.07
N TYR A 103 -3.90 6.94 9.10
CA TYR A 103 -4.90 7.33 10.09
C TYR A 103 -6.01 8.15 9.46
N ARG A 104 -7.18 8.11 10.08
CA ARG A 104 -8.33 8.95 9.73
C ARG A 104 -9.02 9.40 11.00
N ILE A 105 -9.73 10.52 10.91
CA ILE A 105 -10.35 11.16 12.05
C ILE A 105 -11.85 11.24 11.80
N LYS A 106 -12.64 10.81 12.78
CA LYS A 106 -14.09 10.97 12.81
C LYS A 106 -14.44 12.12 13.73
N ASN A 107 -15.14 13.13 13.21
CA ASN A 107 -15.81 14.11 14.04
C ASN A 107 -17.06 13.47 14.68
N LEU A 108 -17.16 13.57 16.01
CA LEU A 108 -18.26 13.01 16.80
C LEU A 108 -19.20 14.09 17.36
N THR A 109 -18.95 15.36 17.02
CA THR A 109 -19.77 16.50 17.43
C THR A 109 -20.77 16.88 16.34
N VAL A 110 -21.77 17.68 16.74
CA VAL A 110 -22.76 18.29 15.84
C VAL A 110 -22.25 19.56 15.15
N ASN A 111 -21.05 20.01 15.51
CA ASN A 111 -20.38 21.17 14.94
C ASN A 111 -19.31 20.73 13.95
N ASN A 112 -18.90 21.63 13.07
CA ASN A 112 -17.64 21.42 12.36
C ASN A 112 -16.50 21.62 13.37
N ILE A 113 -15.44 20.83 13.28
CA ILE A 113 -14.28 20.96 14.17
C ILE A 113 -13.03 21.28 13.38
N ASP A 114 -12.25 22.23 13.88
CA ASP A 114 -10.86 22.40 13.49
C ASP A 114 -9.97 21.91 14.63
N LEU A 115 -9.07 20.99 14.30
CA LEU A 115 -8.13 20.40 15.22
C LEU A 115 -6.70 20.72 14.81
N TYR A 116 -5.86 21.07 15.77
CA TYR A 116 -4.41 21.05 15.61
C TYR A 116 -3.80 20.09 16.64
N ASN A 117 -3.63 18.83 16.24
CA ASN A 117 -3.18 17.79 17.15
C ASN A 117 -1.70 17.50 16.99
N PHE A 118 -1.09 17.06 18.08
CA PHE A 118 0.15 16.32 18.10
C PHE A 118 -0.16 14.84 18.32
N ILE A 119 0.29 14.01 17.37
CA ILE A 119 -0.04 12.59 17.29
C ILE A 119 1.25 11.82 17.52
N GLN A 120 1.22 10.89 18.48
CA GLN A 120 2.36 10.08 18.85
C GLN A 120 2.01 8.60 18.89
N GLY A 121 2.89 7.79 18.33
CA GLY A 121 2.96 6.35 18.56
C GLY A 121 4.26 6.04 19.30
N SER A 122 4.20 5.15 20.29
CA SER A 122 5.36 4.70 21.06
C SER A 122 5.33 3.18 21.26
N GLY A 123 6.46 2.59 21.67
CA GLY A 123 6.62 1.13 21.74
C GLY A 123 7.43 0.61 20.54
N ASN A 124 6.98 -0.48 19.91
CA ASN A 124 7.69 -1.08 18.77
C ASN A 124 7.68 -0.21 17.50
N ILE A 125 6.66 0.65 17.37
CA ILE A 125 6.57 1.65 16.31
C ILE A 125 6.57 3.01 16.98
N PHE A 126 7.58 3.82 16.68
CA PHE A 126 7.66 5.19 17.14
C PHE A 126 7.41 6.16 16.00
N PHE A 127 6.50 7.11 16.23
CA PHE A 127 6.30 8.27 15.36
C PHE A 127 5.74 9.44 16.16
N SER A 128 6.01 10.66 15.70
CA SER A 128 5.57 11.87 16.39
C SER A 128 5.46 13.02 15.40
N PHE A 129 4.27 13.59 15.21
CA PHE A 129 4.07 14.70 14.28
C PHE A 129 2.83 15.51 14.62
N SER A 130 2.74 16.74 14.12
CA SER A 130 1.57 17.59 14.29
C SER A 130 0.75 17.66 12.99
N LYS A 131 -0.58 17.76 13.11
CA LYS A 131 -1.47 17.90 11.96
C LYS A 131 -2.62 18.86 12.27
N PHE A 132 -2.83 19.82 11.38
CA PHE A 132 -4.07 20.59 11.31
C PHE A 132 -5.09 19.90 10.40
N THR A 133 -6.34 19.79 10.86
CA THR A 133 -7.43 19.19 10.09
C THR A 133 -8.76 19.90 10.41
N SER A 134 -9.49 20.28 9.37
CA SER A 134 -10.89 20.72 9.46
C SER A 134 -11.81 19.57 9.08
N ILE A 135 -12.81 19.27 9.90
CA ILE A 135 -13.67 18.10 9.76
C ILE A 135 -15.14 18.52 9.92
N PRO A 136 -15.95 18.44 8.87
CA PRO A 136 -17.38 18.71 8.96
C PRO A 136 -18.10 17.86 10.01
N ASN A 137 -19.23 18.35 10.55
CA ASN A 137 -20.09 17.63 11.50
C ASN A 137 -20.31 16.17 11.06
N GLY A 138 -20.03 15.24 11.99
CA GLY A 138 -20.35 13.83 11.80
C GLY A 138 -19.62 13.20 10.61
N SER A 139 -18.61 13.85 10.03
CA SER A 139 -17.87 13.32 8.88
C SER A 139 -16.60 12.61 9.33
N THR A 140 -16.09 11.75 8.45
CA THR A 140 -14.80 11.09 8.63
C THR A 140 -13.85 11.58 7.54
N THR A 141 -12.61 11.89 7.89
CA THR A 141 -11.60 12.26 6.91
C THR A 141 -11.25 11.07 6.01
N SER A 142 -10.63 11.37 4.86
CA SER A 142 -9.88 10.37 4.11
C SER A 142 -8.70 9.85 4.93
N ASP A 143 -8.11 8.75 4.47
CA ASP A 143 -6.88 8.22 5.05
C ASP A 143 -5.71 9.18 4.80
N PHE A 144 -4.99 9.49 5.87
CA PHE A 144 -3.73 10.21 5.85
C PHE A 144 -2.60 9.23 6.12
N GLU A 145 -1.53 9.27 5.32
CA GLU A 145 -0.31 8.52 5.62
C GLU A 145 0.47 9.22 6.74
N VAL A 146 0.92 8.46 7.73
CA VAL A 146 1.87 8.95 8.72
C VAL A 146 3.19 9.27 7.99
N PRO A 147 3.80 10.45 8.21
CA PRO A 147 5.00 10.83 7.47
C PRO A 147 6.15 9.83 7.67
N ASN A 148 6.55 9.12 6.60
CA ASN A 148 7.56 8.05 6.67
C ASN A 148 8.90 8.50 7.27
N ASN A 149 9.28 9.77 7.08
CA ASN A 149 10.49 10.35 7.65
C ASN A 149 10.41 10.58 9.17
N GLN A 150 9.25 10.41 9.78
CA GLN A 150 9.01 10.53 11.23
C GLN A 150 8.71 9.17 11.87
N ILE A 151 8.80 8.05 11.14
CA ILE A 151 8.53 6.69 11.65
C ILE A 151 9.83 5.90 11.71
N SER A 152 10.17 5.31 12.87
CA SER A 152 11.43 4.57 13.04
C SER A 152 11.35 3.07 12.67
N ASN A 153 10.15 2.47 12.71
CA ASN A 153 9.94 1.05 12.41
C ASN A 153 8.48 0.80 11.97
N PRO A 154 8.12 1.11 10.71
CA PRO A 154 6.73 1.03 10.28
C PRO A 154 6.19 -0.41 10.20
N CYS A 155 7.06 -1.42 10.27
CA CYS A 155 6.72 -2.85 10.24
C CYS A 155 6.71 -3.51 11.62
N GLY A 156 6.84 -2.74 12.71
CA GLY A 156 6.75 -3.28 14.07
C GLY A 156 5.37 -3.89 14.36
N ASP A 157 5.28 -4.62 15.47
CA ASP A 157 4.01 -5.16 15.95
C ASP A 157 3.08 -4.01 16.37
N PHE A 158 2.07 -3.76 15.55
CA PHE A 158 1.11 -2.68 15.73
C PHE A 158 0.29 -2.82 17.02
N SER A 159 0.05 -4.04 17.48
CA SER A 159 -0.75 -4.29 18.69
C SER A 159 -0.06 -3.84 19.97
N SER A 160 1.24 -3.59 19.90
CA SER A 160 2.07 -3.10 21.01
C SER A 160 2.31 -1.59 20.98
N VAL A 161 1.65 -0.87 20.06
CA VAL A 161 1.82 0.58 19.91
C VAL A 161 0.91 1.30 20.88
N PHE A 162 1.48 2.19 21.68
CA PHE A 162 0.72 3.09 22.53
C PHE A 162 0.53 4.42 21.80
N PHE A 163 -0.72 4.72 21.43
CA PHE A 163 -1.09 5.98 20.82
C PHE A 163 -1.38 7.05 21.87
N ARG A 164 -0.93 8.27 21.59
CA ARG A 164 -1.32 9.47 22.33
C ARG A 164 -1.66 10.57 21.35
N ILE A 165 -2.71 11.31 21.70
CA ILE A 165 -3.14 12.50 20.96
C ILE A 165 -3.28 13.62 21.97
N SER A 166 -2.61 14.73 21.68
CA SER A 166 -2.78 15.97 22.43
C SER A 166 -3.13 17.11 21.47
N ASN A 167 -3.75 18.14 21.99
CA ASN A 167 -4.03 19.36 21.25
C ASN A 167 -2.86 20.34 21.40
N ASN A 168 -2.31 20.83 20.29
CA ASN A 168 -1.34 21.94 20.30
C ASN A 168 -2.02 23.31 20.39
N SER A 169 -3.31 23.36 20.12
CA SER A 169 -4.14 24.57 20.21
C SER A 169 -5.57 24.15 20.58
N PRO A 170 -6.37 25.03 21.21
CA PRO A 170 -7.76 24.72 21.53
C PRO A 170 -8.54 24.25 20.31
N ILE A 171 -9.46 23.31 20.52
CA ILE A 171 -10.37 22.84 19.47
C ILE A 171 -11.34 23.98 19.13
N VAL A 172 -11.52 24.25 17.84
CA VAL A 172 -12.47 25.26 17.36
C VAL A 172 -13.71 24.56 16.83
N TYR A 173 -14.87 24.99 17.31
CA TYR A 173 -16.18 24.48 16.91
C TYR A 173 -16.91 25.55 16.09
N HIS A 174 -17.43 25.18 14.92
CA HIS A 174 -18.23 26.06 14.04
C HIS A 174 -19.63 25.52 13.80
#